data_AF-E9G3X3-F1
#
_entry.id   AF-E9G3X3-F1
#
_cell.length_a   1.000
_cell.length_b   1.000
_cell.length_c   1.000
_cell.angle_alpha   90.00
_cell.angle_beta   90.00
_cell.angle_gamma   90.00
#
_symmetry.space_group_name_H-M   'P 1'
#
loop_
_entity.id
_entity.type
_entity.pdbx_description
1 polymer ?
#
loop_
_entity_poly.entity_id
_entity_poly.type
_entity_poly.pdbx_seq_one_letter_code
_entity_poly.pdbx_strand_id
1 'polypeptide(L)' 'QIYTDWANHYLEKVKSKRRIQDLPNDVTDGVILADVIEAVANQKLPDVNRKPKNASQMVSGNFSKFI' A
#
# COMPACT_ATOMS: atom_id res chain seq x y z
N GLN A 1 15.71 -1.23 -5.49
CA GLN A 1 15.32 -0.60 -6.77
C GLN A 1 14.31 -1.46 -7.54
N ILE A 2 14.61 -2.70 -7.92
CA ILE A 2 13.67 -3.58 -8.66
C ILE A 2 12.26 -3.64 -8.05
N TYR A 3 12.14 -3.86 -6.73
CA TYR A 3 10.84 -3.88 -6.04
C TYR A 3 10.14 -2.52 -5.99
N THR A 4 10.91 -1.43 -5.91
CA THR A 4 10.40 -0.05 -5.95
C THR A 4 9.80 0.25 -7.32
N ASP A 5 10.52 -0.09 -8.39
CA ASP A 5 10.08 0.12 -9.76
C ASP A 5 8.86 -0.73 -10.11
N TRP A 6 8.87 -2.00 -9.68
CA TRP A 6 7.71 -2.89 -9.80
C TRP A 6 6.49 -2.29 -9.11
N ALA A 7 6.60 -1.89 -7.84
CA ALA A 7 5.48 -1.33 -7.09
C ALA A 7 4.97 -0.02 -7.72
N ASN A 8 5.88 0.88 -8.13
CA ASN A 8 5.52 2.12 -8.82
C ASN A 8 4.79 1.86 -10.14
N HIS A 9 5.20 0.86 -10.92
CA HIS A 9 4.51 0.48 -12.15
C HIS A 9 3.03 0.10 -11.89
N TYR A 10 2.75 -0.63 -10.81
CA TYR A 10 1.38 -0.97 -10.43
C TYR A 10 0.60 0.22 -9.86
N LEU A 11 1.25 1.10 -9.09
CA LEU A 11 0.64 2.35 -8.60
C LEU A 11 0.23 3.28 -9.75
N GLU A 12 1.04 3.35 -10.81
CA GLU A 12 0.73 4.12 -12.01
C GLU A 12 -0.48 3.54 -12.76
N LYS A 13 -0.62 2.21 -12.83
CA LYS A 13 -1.80 1.55 -13.42
C LYS A 13 -3.10 1.94 -12.74
N VAL A 14 -3.10 2.05 -11.41
CA VAL A 14 -4.29 2.44 -10.63
C VAL A 14 -4.43 3.96 -10.46
N LYS A 15 -3.58 4.75 -11.15
CA LYS A 15 -3.51 6.22 -11.03
C LYS A 15 -3.36 6.70 -9.59
N SER A 16 -2.60 5.97 -8.77
CA SER A 16 -2.32 6.39 -7.40
C SER A 16 -1.49 7.67 -7.43
N LYS A 17 -1.80 8.60 -6.52
CA LYS A 17 -1.05 9.85 -6.35
C LYS A 17 0.23 9.68 -5.54
N ARG A 18 0.42 8.50 -4.93
CA ARG A 18 1.58 8.17 -4.10
C ARG A 18 2.62 7.43 -4.94
N ARG A 19 3.89 7.78 -4.78
CA ARG A 19 5.03 7.07 -5.37
C ARG A 19 5.95 6.59 -4.25
N ILE A 20 6.49 5.40 -4.43
CA ILE A 20 7.46 4.80 -3.52
C ILE A 20 8.84 5.29 -3.91
N GLN A 21 9.50 5.96 -2.98
CA GLN A 21 10.92 6.31 -3.07
C GLN A 21 11.74 5.33 -2.25
N ASP A 22 11.24 4.97 -1.06
CA ASP A 22 11.92 4.08 -0.14
C ASP A 22 10.95 3.01 0.36
N LEU A 23 11.01 1.83 -0.27
CA LEU A 23 10.04 0.74 -0.07
C LEU A 23 9.80 0.41 1.42
N PRO A 24 10.82 0.22 2.27
CA PRO A 24 10.62 -0.11 3.68
C PRO A 24 9.92 1.00 4.47
N ASN A 25 10.18 2.27 4.14
CA ASN A 25 9.63 3.42 4.85
C ASN A 25 8.25 3.85 4.31
N ASP A 26 8.01 3.75 3.01
CA ASP A 26 6.75 4.15 2.38
C ASP A 26 5.63 3.11 2.59
N VAL A 27 5.96 1.84 2.82
CA VAL A 27 4.97 0.80 3.12
C VAL A 27 4.56 0.74 4.58
N THR A 28 5.19 1.52 5.47
CA THR A 28 5.00 1.48 6.94
C THR A 28 3.57 1.78 7.38
N ASP A 29 2.79 2.50 6.58
CA ASP A 29 1.39 2.83 6.87
C ASP A 29 0.41 1.73 6.43
N GLY A 30 0.87 0.77 5.61
CA GLY A 30 0.06 -0.25 4.96
C GLY A 30 -0.87 0.26 3.84
N VAL A 31 -0.97 1.59 3.63
CA VAL A 31 -1.87 2.20 2.63
C VAL A 31 -1.33 2.04 1.22
N ILE A 32 -0.06 2.40 0.99
CA ILE A 32 0.56 2.23 -0.33
C ILE A 32 0.66 0.72 -0.67
N LEU A 33 0.93 -0.11 0.34
CA LEU A 33 0.92 -1.56 0.18
C LEU A 33 -0.45 -2.07 -0.27
N ALA A 34 -1.55 -1.57 0.32
CA ALA A 34 -2.89 -1.88 -0.13
C ALA A 34 -3.10 -1.49 -1.60
N ASP A 35 -2.75 -0.27 -2.00
CA ASP A 35 -2.89 0.18 -3.38
C ASP A 35 -2.10 -0.70 -4.38
N VAL A 36 -0.88 -1.12 -4.01
CA VAL A 36 -0.07 -2.04 -4.81
C VAL A 36 -0.73 -3.42 -4.92
N ILE A 37 -1.22 -3.97 -3.81
CA ILE A 37 -1.91 -5.28 -3.81
C ILE A 37 -3.21 -5.20 -4.61
N GLU A 38 -4.00 -4.13 -4.47
CA GLU A 38 -5.21 -3.92 -5.26
C GLU A 38 -4.91 -3.90 -6.76
N ALA A 39 -3.82 -3.23 -7.14
CA ALA A 39 -3.36 -3.15 -8.53
C ALA A 39 -2.86 -4.50 -9.08
N VAL A 40 -2.19 -5.31 -8.25
CA VAL A 40 -1.63 -6.61 -8.65
C VAL A 40 -2.70 -7.70 -8.71
N ALA A 41 -3.56 -7.76 -7.69
CA ALA A 41 -4.69 -8.68 -7.62
C ALA A 41 -5.84 -8.25 -8.54
N ASN A 42 -5.82 -7.01 -9.04
CA ASN A 42 -6.89 -6.38 -9.80
C ASN A 42 -8.25 -6.47 -9.06
N GLN A 43 -8.19 -6.39 -7.73
CA GLN A 43 -9.32 -6.51 -6.80
C GLN A 43 -9.19 -5.44 -5.73
N LYS A 44 -10.31 -4.82 -5.33
CA LYS A 44 -10.30 -3.87 -4.22
C LYS A 44 -10.25 -4.60 -2.88
N LEU A 45 -9.40 -4.12 -1.99
CA LEU A 45 -9.30 -4.64 -0.64
C LEU A 45 -10.37 -3.95 0.23
N PRO A 46 -11.31 -4.72 0.83
CA PRO A 46 -12.31 -4.13 1.69
C PRO A 46 -11.69 -3.60 2.99
N ASP A 47 -12.25 -2.48 3.46
CA ASP A 47 -11.98 -1.91 4.78
C ASP A 47 -10.53 -1.44 5.03
N VAL A 48 -9.75 -1.16 3.98
CA VAL A 48 -8.41 -0.53 4.13
C VAL A 48 -8.56 0.86 4.72
N ASN A 49 -7.89 1.12 5.86
CA ASN A 49 -7.83 2.44 6.44
C ASN A 49 -6.82 3.29 5.66
N ARG A 50 -7.32 4.08 4.68
CA ARG A 50 -6.50 4.95 3.82
C ARG A 50 -5.95 6.20 4.52
N LYS A 51 -6.36 6.46 5.76
CA LYS A 51 -5.90 7.57 6.61
C LYS A 51 -5.68 7.09 8.04
N PRO A 52 -4.70 6.19 8.27
CA PRO A 52 -4.37 5.78 9.61
C PRO A 52 -3.82 6.98 10.38
N LYS A 53 -4.38 7.25 11.56
CA LYS A 53 -3.98 8.38 12.42
C LYS A 53 -2.94 7.96 13.46
N ASN A 54 -2.92 6.69 13.84
CA ASN A 54 -2.07 6.16 14.92
C ASN A 54 -1.45 4.83 14.48
N ALA A 55 -0.28 4.48 15.03
CA ALA A 55 0.43 3.22 14.75
C ALA A 55 -0.43 1.96 14.90
N SER A 56 -1.35 1.94 15.88
CA SER A 56 -2.31 0.84 16.06
C SER A 56 -3.24 0.66 14.84
N GLN A 57 -3.63 1.74 14.17
CA GLN A 57 -4.44 1.67 12.95
C GLN A 57 -3.64 1.24 11.71
N MET A 58 -2.33 1.49 11.71
CA MET A 58 -1.42 1.06 10.66
C MET A 58 -1.23 -0.45 10.77
N VAL A 59 -0.73 -0.92 11.93
CA VAL A 59 -0.39 -2.32 12.21
C VAL A 59 -1.65 -3.19 12.36
N SER A 60 -2.55 -2.85 13.27
CA SER A 60 -3.73 -3.67 13.55
C SER A 60 -4.88 -3.44 12.57
N GLY A 61 -4.85 -2.34 11.81
CA GLY A 61 -5.89 -2.00 10.84
C GLY A 61 -5.53 -2.43 9.41
N ASN A 62 -4.38 -2.01 8.90
CA ASN A 62 -3.97 -2.34 7.53
C ASN A 62 -3.15 -3.63 7.47
N PHE A 63 -2.13 -3.80 8.32
CA PHE A 63 -1.26 -4.99 8.21
C PHE A 63 -1.94 -6.30 8.55
N SER A 64 -2.84 -6.32 9.54
CA SER A 64 -3.65 -7.49 9.90
C SER A 64 -4.55 -8.02 8.77
N LYS A 65 -4.78 -7.24 7.72
CA LYS A 65 -5.56 -7.66 6.53
C LYS A 65 -4.72 -8.40 5.50
N PHE A 66 -3.40 -8.36 5.63
CA PHE A 66 -2.45 -9.00 4.73
C PHE A 66 -1.88 -10.31 5.29
N ILE A 67 -2.23 -10.68 6.53
CA ILE A 67 -1.81 -11.91 7.24
C ILE A 67 -3.05 -12.75 7.51
#